data_AF-T2JRY0-F1
#
_entry.id   AF-T2JRY0-F1
#
_cell.length_a   1.000
_cell.length_b   1.000
_cell.length_c   1.000
_cell.angle_alpha   90.00
_cell.angle_beta   90.00
_cell.angle_gamma   90.00
#
_symmetry.space_group_name_H-M   'P 1'
#
loop_
_entity.id
_entity.type
_entity.pdbx_description
1 polymer ?
#
loop_
_entity_poly.entity_id
_entity_poly.type
_entity_poly.pdbx_seq_one_letter_code
_entity_poly.pdbx_strand_id
1 'polypeptide(L)'
;MAKNYWIDNDEQDNLDPISSILSEWSDPEEEEEEFRSDFFQGLSGRRKKAAFVLMGVWGVVMTLHVVAWGTGIIIALTTVFTLQAFRLIFAQPDPIPEPLSEEGLQQAPSVSLLVAAKNEEAVIGKLVEQLCNLDYPREKYDLWIVDDHSTDKTPEILDRLSKDYPQLNVIHRGAGGPRG
;
A
#
# COMPACT_ATOMS: atom_id res chain seq x y z
N MET A 1 75.48 67.24 -55.95
CA MET A 1 76.18 66.74 -54.76
C MET A 1 75.34 65.63 -54.16
N ALA A 2 75.90 64.44 -54.05
CA ALA A 2 75.27 63.28 -53.42
C ALA A 2 75.43 63.38 -51.89
N LYS A 3 74.40 62.95 -51.16
CA LYS A 3 74.52 62.45 -49.78
C LYS A 3 73.31 61.58 -49.45
N ASN A 4 73.49 60.28 -49.60
CA ASN A 4 72.73 59.28 -48.86
C ASN A 4 73.35 59.21 -47.47
N TYR A 5 72.53 59.33 -46.43
CA TYR A 5 72.86 58.91 -45.07
C TYR A 5 71.96 57.75 -44.71
N TRP A 6 72.59 56.69 -44.25
CA TRP A 6 72.01 55.40 -43.94
C TRP A 6 71.46 55.37 -42.50
N ILE A 7 70.33 54.68 -42.35
CA ILE A 7 69.94 53.71 -41.31
C ILE A 7 70.34 54.05 -39.86
N ASP A 8 69.32 54.33 -39.05
CA ASP A 8 69.23 53.78 -37.70
C ASP A 8 68.19 52.65 -37.74
N ASN A 9 68.60 51.51 -37.18
CA ASN A 9 67.84 50.29 -37.09
C ASN A 9 67.32 50.22 -35.66
N ASP A 10 66.06 50.58 -35.44
CA ASP A 10 65.32 50.19 -34.25
C ASP A 10 64.03 49.49 -34.68
N GLU A 11 63.83 48.36 -34.02
CA GLU A 11 62.87 47.31 -34.29
C GLU A 11 61.43 47.77 -33.99
N GLN A 12 60.49 47.11 -34.68
CA GLN A 12 59.10 46.88 -34.23
C GLN A 12 58.22 48.10 -33.94
N ASP A 13 57.38 48.49 -34.90
CA ASP A 13 55.99 48.88 -34.62
C ASP A 13 55.21 49.06 -35.94
N ASN A 14 55.00 47.95 -36.65
CA ASN A 14 54.02 47.87 -37.73
C ASN A 14 53.04 46.72 -37.49
N LEU A 15 52.50 46.71 -36.28
CA LEU A 15 51.37 45.96 -35.77
C LEU A 15 50.81 46.92 -34.70
N ASP A 16 49.58 47.44 -34.75
CA ASP A 16 48.35 46.69 -34.89
C ASP A 16 47.18 47.60 -35.31
N PRO A 17 46.63 47.45 -36.53
CA PRO A 17 45.26 47.91 -36.80
C PRO A 17 44.20 47.20 -35.94
N ILE A 18 44.61 46.14 -35.24
CA ILE A 18 43.77 45.32 -34.34
C ILE A 18 43.66 45.96 -32.95
N SER A 19 44.67 46.69 -32.47
CA SER A 19 44.63 47.31 -31.14
C SER A 19 43.66 48.48 -31.06
N SER A 20 43.49 49.23 -32.15
CA SER A 20 42.43 50.25 -32.28
C SER A 20 41.02 49.65 -32.34
N ILE A 21 40.86 48.47 -32.95
CA ILE A 21 39.59 47.73 -32.97
C ILE A 21 39.29 47.12 -31.59
N LEU A 22 40.33 46.70 -30.85
CA LEU A 22 40.22 46.20 -29.48
C LEU A 22 39.97 47.29 -28.44
N SER A 23 40.44 48.53 -28.64
CA SER A 23 40.14 49.66 -27.76
C SER A 23 38.75 50.25 -27.95
N GLU A 24 38.12 49.98 -29.10
CA GLU A 24 36.74 50.39 -29.43
C GLU A 24 35.72 49.30 -29.06
N TRP A 25 36.20 48.09 -28.71
CA TRP A 25 35.46 47.10 -27.96
C TRP A 25 35.47 47.52 -26.48
N SER A 26 34.35 48.08 -26.01
CA SER A 26 34.13 48.32 -24.59
C SER A 26 34.37 47.02 -23.80
N ASP A 27 34.83 47.18 -22.56
CA ASP A 27 35.03 46.05 -21.66
C ASP A 27 33.75 45.21 -21.62
N PRO A 28 33.78 43.92 -22.02
CA PRO A 28 32.59 43.08 -22.00
C PRO A 28 32.01 42.96 -20.59
N GLU A 29 32.80 43.21 -19.55
CA GLU A 29 32.28 43.31 -18.18
C GLU A 29 31.44 44.57 -17.97
N GLU A 30 31.83 45.72 -18.54
CA GLU A 30 31.03 46.95 -18.47
C GLU A 30 29.76 46.85 -19.34
N GLU A 31 29.82 46.28 -20.55
CA GLU A 31 28.63 46.06 -21.37
C GLU A 31 27.70 45.01 -20.75
N GLU A 32 28.23 43.95 -20.14
CA GLU A 32 27.43 42.98 -19.41
C GLU A 32 26.83 43.60 -18.15
N GLU A 33 27.57 44.45 -17.42
CA GLU A 33 27.05 45.17 -16.27
C GLU A 33 26.00 46.21 -16.67
N GLU A 34 26.18 46.92 -17.78
CA GLU A 34 25.24 47.90 -18.31
C GLU A 34 23.99 47.20 -18.85
N PHE A 35 24.15 46.11 -19.62
CA PHE A 35 23.07 45.23 -20.05
C PHE A 35 22.33 44.62 -18.86
N ARG A 36 23.04 44.18 -17.81
CA ARG A 36 22.43 43.71 -16.55
C ARG A 36 21.78 44.84 -15.78
N SER A 37 22.28 46.07 -15.84
CA SER A 37 21.68 47.21 -15.14
C SER A 37 20.41 47.69 -15.86
N ASP A 38 20.42 47.78 -17.19
CA ASP A 38 19.31 48.18 -18.06
C ASP A 38 18.22 47.11 -18.13
N PHE A 39 18.63 45.83 -18.28
CA PHE A 39 17.71 44.71 -18.17
C PHE A 39 17.10 44.63 -16.77
N PHE A 40 17.74 45.10 -15.71
CA PHE A 40 17.15 45.05 -14.36
C PHE A 40 16.38 46.34 -13.99
N GLN A 41 16.71 47.50 -14.53
CA GLN A 41 16.03 48.78 -14.29
C GLN A 41 14.62 48.83 -14.92
N GLY A 42 14.44 48.36 -16.15
CA GLY A 42 13.15 48.38 -16.86
C GLY A 42 12.13 47.30 -16.43
N LEU A 43 12.53 46.40 -15.52
CA LEU A 43 11.81 45.16 -15.24
C LEU A 43 11.06 45.15 -13.89
N SER A 44 11.08 46.25 -13.14
CA SER A 44 10.50 46.39 -11.79
C SER A 44 8.98 46.12 -11.70
N GLY A 45 8.24 46.19 -12.81
CA GLY A 45 6.81 45.81 -12.89
C GLY A 45 6.48 44.68 -13.88
N ARG A 46 7.38 44.37 -14.83
CA ARG A 46 7.17 43.36 -15.90
C ARG A 46 7.56 41.95 -15.45
N ARG A 47 8.48 41.79 -14.50
CA ARG A 47 8.86 40.48 -13.92
C ARG A 47 7.70 39.79 -13.24
N LYS A 48 6.87 40.56 -12.51
CA LYS A 48 5.66 40.02 -11.88
C LYS A 48 4.70 39.49 -12.93
N LYS A 49 4.42 40.28 -13.98
CA LYS A 49 3.56 39.87 -15.10
C LYS A 49 4.11 38.62 -15.81
N ALA A 50 5.40 38.57 -16.11
CA ALA A 50 6.05 37.40 -16.71
C ALA A 50 6.00 36.17 -15.80
N ALA A 51 6.24 36.32 -14.50
CA ALA A 51 6.14 35.24 -13.52
C ALA A 51 4.71 34.71 -13.38
N PHE A 52 3.69 35.58 -13.40
CA PHE A 52 2.29 35.17 -13.41
C PHE A 52 1.92 34.41 -14.68
N VAL A 53 2.38 34.87 -15.86
CA VAL A 53 2.18 34.16 -17.12
C VAL A 53 2.86 32.80 -17.08
N LEU A 54 4.09 32.73 -16.58
CA LEU A 54 4.87 31.49 -16.51
C LEU A 54 4.27 30.49 -15.52
N MET A 55 3.80 30.96 -14.36
CA MET A 55 3.05 30.15 -13.40
C MET A 55 1.74 29.62 -13.98
N GLY A 56 1.02 30.43 -14.78
CA GLY A 56 -0.17 30.01 -15.48
C GLY A 56 0.11 28.91 -16.51
N VAL A 57 1.15 29.09 -17.34
CA VAL A 57 1.58 28.11 -18.33
C VAL A 57 2.00 26.80 -17.64
N TRP A 58 2.84 26.89 -16.61
CA TRP A 58 3.28 25.72 -15.85
C TRP A 58 2.12 25.01 -15.13
N GLY A 59 1.19 25.77 -14.58
CA GLY A 59 -0.02 25.25 -13.95
C GLY A 59 -0.89 24.48 -14.93
N VAL A 60 -1.12 25.01 -16.13
CA VAL A 60 -1.88 24.32 -17.18
C VAL A 60 -1.19 23.02 -17.61
N VAL A 61 0.13 23.04 -17.81
CA VAL A 61 0.90 21.84 -18.17
C VAL A 61 0.80 20.79 -17.06
N MET A 62 0.97 21.18 -15.79
CA MET A 62 0.86 20.30 -14.64
C MET A 62 -0.55 19.70 -14.51
N THR A 63 -1.59 20.54 -14.62
CA THR A 63 -2.99 20.10 -14.56
C THR A 63 -3.31 19.11 -15.69
N LEU A 64 -2.85 19.37 -16.92
CA LEU A 64 -3.07 18.46 -18.05
C LEU A 64 -2.41 17.09 -17.83
N HIS A 65 -1.20 17.05 -17.27
CA HIS A 65 -0.52 15.80 -16.94
C HIS A 65 -1.21 15.05 -15.80
N VAL A 66 -1.65 15.75 -14.75
CA VAL A 66 -2.39 15.14 -13.63
C VAL A 66 -3.72 14.55 -14.12
N VAL A 67 -4.44 15.25 -15.00
CA VAL A 67 -5.70 14.75 -15.58
C VAL A 67 -5.44 13.56 -16.50
N ALA A 68 -4.42 13.62 -17.36
CA ALA A 68 -4.06 12.53 -18.25
C ALA A 68 -3.64 11.26 -17.49
N TRP A 69 -2.80 11.39 -16.46
CA TRP A 69 -2.33 10.25 -15.67
C TRP A 69 -3.40 9.75 -14.70
N GLY A 70 -4.18 10.66 -14.10
CA GLY A 70 -5.30 10.32 -13.22
C GLY A 70 -6.37 9.52 -13.94
N THR A 71 -6.68 9.87 -15.19
CA THR A 71 -7.64 9.11 -16.02
C THR A 71 -7.15 7.68 -16.26
N GLY A 72 -5.85 7.50 -16.54
CA GLY A 72 -5.25 6.17 -16.72
C GLY A 72 -5.32 5.31 -15.44
N ILE A 73 -5.03 5.90 -14.27
CA ILE A 73 -5.09 5.20 -12.98
C ILE A 73 -6.53 4.76 -12.68
N ILE A 74 -7.52 5.64 -12.91
CA ILE A 74 -8.93 5.32 -12.69
C ILE A 74 -9.36 4.17 -13.61
N ILE A 75 -9.04 4.23 -14.90
CA ILE A 75 -9.38 3.16 -15.85
C ILE A 75 -8.72 1.84 -15.44
N ALA A 76 -7.45 1.86 -15.03
CA ALA A 76 -6.75 0.68 -14.56
C ALA A 76 -7.43 0.06 -13.33
N LEU A 77 -7.73 0.88 -12.31
CA LEU A 77 -8.41 0.42 -11.09
C LEU A 77 -9.81 -0.12 -11.41
N THR A 78 -10.61 0.59 -12.19
CA THR A 78 -11.95 0.14 -12.61
C THR A 78 -11.87 -1.17 -13.39
N THR A 79 -10.88 -1.33 -14.27
CA THR A 79 -10.67 -2.59 -15.01
C THR A 79 -10.30 -3.73 -14.07
N VAL A 80 -9.42 -3.51 -13.11
CA VAL A 80 -9.06 -4.54 -12.11
C VAL A 80 -10.26 -4.91 -11.25
N PHE A 81 -11.01 -3.93 -10.74
CA PHE A 81 -12.20 -4.18 -9.91
C PHE A 81 -13.31 -4.89 -10.69
N THR A 82 -13.54 -4.51 -11.95
CA THR A 82 -14.53 -5.19 -12.81
C THR A 82 -14.10 -6.62 -13.12
N LEU A 83 -12.81 -6.89 -13.38
CA LEU A 83 -12.29 -8.25 -13.54
C LEU A 83 -12.43 -9.07 -12.26
N GLN A 84 -12.16 -8.50 -11.08
CA GLN A 84 -12.35 -9.20 -9.81
C GLN A 84 -13.82 -9.46 -9.50
N ALA A 85 -14.70 -8.48 -9.72
CA ALA A 85 -16.13 -8.64 -9.55
C ALA A 85 -16.70 -9.69 -10.52
N PHE A 86 -16.25 -9.66 -11.78
CA PHE A 86 -16.59 -10.69 -12.76
C PHE A 86 -16.11 -12.06 -12.28
N ARG A 87 -14.84 -12.20 -11.88
CA ARG A 87 -14.33 -13.46 -11.31
C ARG A 87 -15.19 -13.94 -10.14
N LEU A 88 -15.63 -13.05 -9.25
CA LEU A 88 -16.44 -13.39 -8.08
C LEU A 88 -17.87 -13.79 -8.45
N ILE A 89 -18.51 -13.10 -9.41
CA ILE A 89 -19.85 -13.43 -9.90
C ILE A 89 -19.87 -14.76 -10.66
N PHE A 90 -18.81 -15.03 -11.42
CA PHE A 90 -18.66 -16.26 -12.20
C PHE A 90 -17.90 -17.37 -11.46
N ALA A 91 -17.42 -17.13 -10.24
CA ALA A 91 -16.90 -18.17 -9.38
C ALA A 91 -18.08 -19.06 -9.00
N GLN A 92 -18.10 -20.26 -9.57
CA GLN A 92 -19.06 -21.27 -9.14
C GLN A 92 -18.75 -21.58 -7.67
N PRO A 93 -19.76 -21.56 -6.77
CA PRO A 93 -19.60 -22.14 -5.45
C PRO A 93 -19.07 -23.55 -5.62
N ASP A 94 -18.04 -23.92 -4.85
CA ASP A 94 -17.55 -25.30 -4.86
C ASP A 94 -18.75 -26.24 -4.66
N PRO A 95 -18.90 -27.29 -5.50
CA PRO A 95 -20.00 -28.22 -5.35
C PRO A 95 -19.94 -28.77 -3.93
N ILE A 96 -21.10 -28.84 -3.28
CA ILE A 96 -21.22 -29.46 -1.96
C ILE A 96 -20.62 -30.87 -2.11
N PRO A 97 -19.56 -31.21 -1.36
CA PRO A 97 -18.93 -32.53 -1.48
C PRO A 97 -20.00 -33.59 -1.24
N GLU A 98 -20.01 -34.62 -2.09
CA GLU A 98 -20.92 -35.74 -1.89
C GLU A 98 -20.63 -36.37 -0.51
N PRO A 99 -21.68 -36.72 0.25
CA PRO A 99 -21.50 -37.39 1.52
C PRO A 99 -20.73 -38.69 1.30
N LEU A 100 -19.86 -39.03 2.26
CA LEU A 100 -19.08 -40.26 2.21
C LEU A 100 -20.02 -41.46 2.08
N SER A 101 -19.66 -42.42 1.23
CA SER A 101 -20.34 -43.71 1.19
C SER A 101 -20.17 -44.42 2.55
N GLU A 102 -21.06 -45.38 2.85
CA GLU A 102 -20.95 -46.22 4.06
C GLU A 102 -19.55 -46.84 4.22
N GLU A 103 -18.94 -47.26 3.12
CA GLU A 103 -17.56 -47.77 3.10
C GLU A 103 -16.52 -46.68 3.44
N GLY A 104 -16.73 -45.46 2.94
CA GLY A 104 -15.90 -44.30 3.27
C GLY A 104 -16.01 -43.90 4.74
N LEU A 105 -17.21 -43.93 5.31
CA LEU A 105 -17.46 -43.72 6.74
C LEU A 105 -16.76 -44.78 7.61
N GLN A 106 -16.70 -46.04 7.17
CA GLN A 106 -15.94 -47.10 7.84
C GLN A 106 -14.42 -46.87 7.81
N GLN A 107 -13.90 -46.16 6.82
CA GLN A 107 -12.48 -45.79 6.73
C GLN A 107 -12.16 -44.40 7.31
N ALA A 108 -13.18 -43.63 7.69
CA ALA A 108 -13.02 -42.30 8.24
C ALA A 108 -12.24 -42.32 9.58
N PRO A 109 -11.42 -41.29 9.87
CA PRO A 109 -10.55 -41.26 11.04
C PRO A 109 -11.32 -41.07 12.36
N SER A 110 -10.78 -41.52 13.49
CA SER A 110 -11.34 -41.13 14.79
C SER A 110 -10.98 -39.68 15.10
N VAL A 111 -11.95 -38.88 15.54
CA VAL A 111 -11.78 -37.44 15.82
C VAL A 111 -12.18 -37.11 17.25
N SER A 112 -11.41 -36.26 17.93
CA SER A 112 -11.78 -35.76 19.26
C SER A 112 -12.10 -34.27 19.16
N LEU A 113 -13.32 -33.92 19.52
CA LEU A 113 -13.83 -32.55 19.52
C LEU A 113 -13.58 -31.96 20.90
N LEU A 114 -12.67 -31.00 21.00
CA LEU A 114 -12.39 -30.28 22.24
C LEU A 114 -12.93 -28.86 22.16
N VAL A 115 -13.80 -28.49 23.10
CA VAL A 115 -14.43 -27.18 23.17
C VAL A 115 -14.10 -26.56 24.53
N ALA A 116 -13.48 -25.38 24.54
CA ALA A 116 -13.38 -24.57 25.75
C ALA A 116 -14.64 -23.71 25.86
N ALA A 117 -15.27 -23.69 27.04
CA ALA A 117 -16.45 -22.90 27.33
C ALA A 117 -16.17 -21.96 28.50
N LYS A 118 -16.59 -20.70 28.38
CA LYS A 118 -16.52 -19.72 29.46
C LYS A 118 -17.65 -18.71 29.33
N ASN A 119 -18.58 -18.75 30.28
CA ASN A 119 -19.76 -17.88 30.27
C ASN A 119 -20.59 -17.96 28.97
N GLU A 120 -20.89 -19.18 28.51
CA GLU A 120 -21.56 -19.47 27.24
C GLU A 120 -23.01 -19.95 27.45
N GLU A 121 -23.67 -19.59 28.56
CA GLU A 121 -25.00 -20.15 28.93
C GLU A 121 -26.08 -20.03 27.84
N ALA A 122 -26.01 -18.99 27.00
CA ALA A 122 -27.00 -18.73 25.95
C ALA A 122 -26.84 -19.65 24.73
N VAL A 123 -25.63 -20.17 24.48
CA VAL A 123 -25.30 -20.89 23.23
C VAL A 123 -24.83 -22.32 23.47
N ILE A 124 -24.28 -22.62 24.65
CA ILE A 124 -23.63 -23.90 24.94
C ILE A 124 -24.58 -25.09 24.77
N GLY A 125 -25.85 -24.94 25.15
CA GLY A 125 -26.84 -26.01 25.02
C GLY A 125 -27.10 -26.40 23.56
N LYS A 126 -27.31 -25.40 22.70
CA LYS A 126 -27.52 -25.62 21.26
C LYS A 126 -26.26 -26.19 20.60
N LEU A 127 -25.09 -25.70 20.99
CA LEU A 127 -23.81 -26.19 20.47
C LEU A 127 -23.64 -27.68 20.76
N VAL A 128 -23.84 -28.10 22.01
CA VAL A 128 -23.75 -29.51 22.41
C VAL A 128 -24.73 -30.38 21.62
N GLU A 129 -25.99 -29.96 21.52
CA GLU A 129 -27.02 -30.70 20.77
C GLU A 129 -26.62 -30.90 19.29
N GLN A 130 -26.05 -29.86 18.67
CA GLN A 130 -25.55 -29.94 17.29
C GLN A 130 -24.34 -30.88 17.16
N LEU A 131 -23.38 -30.82 18.10
CA LEU A 131 -22.19 -31.69 18.09
C LEU A 131 -22.52 -33.16 18.41
N CYS A 132 -23.57 -33.41 19.19
CA CYS A 132 -24.05 -34.76 19.48
C CYS A 132 -24.87 -35.38 18.35
N ASN A 133 -25.32 -34.56 17.38
CA ASN A 133 -26.10 -34.97 16.21
C ASN A 133 -25.33 -34.76 14.89
N LEU A 134 -24.00 -34.87 14.92
CA LEU A 134 -23.18 -34.85 13.72
C LEU A 134 -23.49 -36.05 12.82
N ASP A 135 -23.43 -35.83 11.52
CA ASP A 135 -23.46 -36.90 10.50
C ASP A 135 -22.09 -37.59 10.45
N TYR A 136 -21.72 -38.22 11.57
CA TYR A 136 -20.48 -38.94 11.78
C TYR A 136 -20.71 -40.14 12.70
N PRO A 137 -20.03 -41.29 12.50
CA PRO A 137 -20.23 -42.47 13.33
C PRO A 137 -19.89 -42.16 14.80
N ARG A 138 -20.82 -42.42 15.72
CA ARG A 138 -20.70 -42.06 17.15
C ARG A 138 -19.52 -42.74 17.84
N GLU A 139 -19.11 -43.87 17.32
CA GLU A 139 -17.99 -44.70 17.80
C GLU A 139 -16.63 -44.14 17.37
N LYS A 140 -16.64 -43.18 16.44
CA LYS A 140 -15.45 -42.56 15.86
C LYS A 140 -15.25 -41.12 16.31
N TYR A 141 -16.06 -40.60 17.22
CA TYR A 141 -15.77 -39.30 17.80
C TYR A 141 -16.08 -39.20 19.28
N ASP A 142 -15.26 -38.41 19.97
CA ASP A 142 -15.44 -38.05 21.36
C ASP A 142 -15.65 -36.55 21.47
N LEU A 143 -16.59 -36.12 22.31
CA LEU A 143 -16.82 -34.70 22.60
C LEU A 143 -16.34 -34.38 24.02
N TRP A 144 -15.43 -33.43 24.12
CA TRP A 144 -14.85 -32.94 25.37
C TRP A 144 -15.14 -31.44 25.50
N ILE A 145 -15.82 -31.06 26.57
CA ILE A 145 -16.07 -29.66 26.89
C ILE A 145 -15.36 -29.31 28.19
N VAL A 146 -14.51 -28.30 28.13
CA VAL A 146 -13.75 -27.80 29.27
C VAL A 146 -14.34 -26.47 29.71
N ASP A 147 -14.99 -26.44 30.86
CA ASP A 147 -15.46 -25.21 31.49
C ASP A 147 -14.29 -24.48 32.17
N ASP A 148 -13.99 -23.27 31.70
CA ASP A 148 -12.90 -22.42 32.22
C ASP A 148 -13.39 -21.48 33.32
N HIS A 149 -13.86 -22.06 34.42
CA HIS A 149 -14.34 -21.36 35.60
C HIS A 149 -15.43 -20.33 35.26
N SER A 150 -16.50 -20.81 34.62
CA SER A 150 -17.65 -19.97 34.31
C SER A 150 -18.34 -19.49 35.59
N THR A 151 -18.86 -18.27 35.53
CA THR A 151 -19.57 -17.60 36.64
C THR A 151 -21.08 -17.54 36.42
N ASP A 152 -21.55 -18.02 35.26
CA ASP A 152 -22.95 -18.09 34.86
C ASP A 152 -23.50 -19.53 34.98
N LYS A 153 -24.61 -19.84 34.30
CA LYS A 153 -25.21 -21.18 34.34
C LYS A 153 -24.59 -22.20 33.37
N THR A 154 -23.49 -21.85 32.69
CA THR A 154 -22.78 -22.78 31.79
C THR A 154 -22.50 -24.16 32.41
N PRO A 155 -21.92 -24.27 33.63
CA PRO A 155 -21.62 -25.58 34.21
C PRO A 155 -22.89 -26.39 34.53
N GLU A 156 -23.95 -25.73 34.99
CA GLU A 156 -25.23 -26.38 35.29
C GLU A 156 -25.88 -26.96 34.01
N ILE A 157 -25.80 -26.22 32.90
CA ILE A 157 -26.31 -26.67 31.60
C ILE A 157 -25.49 -27.86 31.09
N LEU A 158 -24.16 -27.79 31.20
CA LEU A 158 -23.26 -28.87 30.78
C LEU A 158 -23.48 -30.16 31.61
N ASP A 159 -23.64 -30.03 32.93
CA ASP A 159 -23.92 -31.17 33.82
C ASP A 159 -25.25 -31.85 33.51
N ARG A 160 -26.25 -31.07 33.09
CA ARG A 160 -27.52 -31.63 32.62
C ARG A 160 -27.33 -32.39 31.31
N LEU A 161 -26.68 -31.78 30.32
CA LEU A 161 -26.50 -32.37 29.00
C LEU A 161 -25.61 -33.61 29.02
N SER A 162 -24.63 -33.67 29.92
CA SER A 162 -23.78 -34.85 30.09
C SER A 162 -24.57 -36.10 30.53
N LYS A 163 -25.73 -35.93 31.17
CA LYS A 163 -26.64 -37.05 31.49
C LYS A 163 -27.45 -37.52 30.29
N ASP A 164 -27.78 -36.60 29.39
CA ASP A 164 -28.59 -36.87 28.20
C ASP A 164 -27.73 -37.46 27.05
N TYR A 165 -26.44 -37.10 27.00
CA TYR A 165 -25.51 -37.51 25.93
C TYR A 165 -24.30 -38.28 26.49
N PRO A 166 -24.23 -39.62 26.31
CA PRO A 166 -23.16 -40.44 26.88
C PRO A 166 -21.78 -40.20 26.24
N GLN A 167 -21.73 -39.64 25.03
CA GLN A 167 -20.48 -39.29 24.33
C GLN A 167 -19.90 -37.92 24.75
N LEU A 168 -20.62 -37.16 25.58
CA LEU A 168 -20.20 -35.85 26.08
C LEU A 168 -19.43 -36.01 27.40
N ASN A 169 -18.16 -35.64 27.37
CA ASN A 169 -17.28 -35.56 28.53
C ASN A 169 -17.12 -34.10 28.94
N VAL A 170 -17.47 -33.77 30.18
CA VAL A 170 -17.35 -32.41 30.71
C VAL A 170 -16.24 -32.37 31.76
N ILE A 171 -15.32 -31.41 31.62
CA ILE A 171 -14.26 -31.13 32.59
C ILE A 171 -14.47 -29.72 33.13
N HIS A 172 -14.68 -29.60 34.44
CA HIS A 172 -14.76 -28.31 35.11
C HIS A 172 -13.39 -27.93 35.67
N ARG A 173 -12.83 -26.81 35.22
CA ARG A 173 -11.56 -26.31 35.76
C ARG A 173 -11.83 -25.58 37.08
N GLY A 174 -11.33 -26.14 38.18
CA GLY A 174 -11.34 -25.45 39.48
C GLY A 174 -10.44 -24.21 39.47
N ALA A 175 -10.75 -23.22 40.33
CA ALA A 175 -10.04 -21.94 40.46
C ALA A 175 -8.57 -22.03 40.94
N GLY A 176 -7.93 -23.20 40.85
CA GLY A 176 -6.57 -23.48 41.29
C GLY A 176 -5.77 -24.19 40.22
N GLY A 177 -5.35 -23.48 39.17
CA GLY A 177 -4.20 -23.90 38.39
C GLY A 177 -2.91 -23.73 39.21
N PRO A 178 -1.90 -24.62 39.12
CA PRO A 178 -0.62 -24.39 39.78
C PRO A 178 -0.05 -23.08 39.25
N ARG A 179 0.27 -22.17 40.17
CA ARG A 179 1.13 -21.02 39.87
C ARG A 179 2.52 -21.58 39.56
N GLY A 180 2.79 -21.78 38.28
CA GLY A 180 4.15 -21.97 37.75
C GLY A 180 4.87 -20.64 37.63
#